data_AF-A0A2G2H5Q2-F1
#
_entry.id   AF-A0A2G2H5Q2-F1
#
_cell.length_a   1.000
_cell.length_b   1.000
_cell.length_c   1.000
_cell.angle_alpha   90.00
_cell.angle_beta   90.00
_cell.angle_gamma   90.00
#
_symmetry.space_group_name_H-M   'P 1'
#
loop_
_entity.id
_entity.type
_entity.pdbx_description
1 polymer ?
#
loop_
_entity_poly.entity_id
_entity_poly.type
_entity_poly.pdbx_seq_one_letter_code
_entity_poly.pdbx_strand_id
1 'polypeptide(L)' 'MIASNIFRAIGDFFTNIGFLPYEWLRNDVSSWWLQNTFSWILAIICMVAFVYWMGQLKKFKNEGTE' A
#
# COMPACT_ATOMS: atom_id res chain seq x y z
N MET A 1 33.07 12.00 9.48
CA MET A 1 32.72 11.01 10.52
C MET A 1 31.37 11.20 11.20
N ILE A 2 30.60 12.28 10.96
CA ILE A 2 29.24 12.45 11.52
C ILE A 2 28.15 11.87 10.61
N ALA A 3 28.25 12.10 9.29
CA ALA A 3 27.27 11.61 8.32
C ALA A 3 27.10 10.08 8.38
N SER A 4 28.21 9.33 8.46
CA SER A 4 28.18 7.86 8.59
C SER A 4 27.48 7.39 9.86
N ASN A 5 27.54 8.15 10.96
CA ASN A 5 26.87 7.79 12.21
C ASN A 5 25.36 8.06 12.15
N ILE A 6 24.94 9.13 11.45
CA ILE A 6 23.52 9.41 11.22
C ILE A 6 22.91 8.32 10.34
N PHE A 7 23.55 7.95 9.22
CA PHE A 7 23.05 6.87 8.37
C PHE A 7 23.03 5.51 9.08
N ARG A 8 24.00 5.24 9.95
CA ARG A 8 24.00 4.02 10.77
C ARG A 8 22.86 4.01 11.80
N ALA A 9 22.62 5.13 12.48
CA ALA A 9 21.51 5.25 13.43
C ALA A 9 20.14 5.11 12.73
N ILE A 10 20.00 5.68 11.52
CA ILE A 10 18.80 5.50 10.70
C ILE A 10 18.65 4.03 10.29
N GLY A 11 19.73 3.37 9.86
CA GLY A 11 19.74 1.94 9.54
C GLY A 11 19.29 1.10 10.73
N ASP A 12 19.92 1.29 11.90
CA ASP A 12 19.57 0.57 13.13
C ASP A 12 18.13 0.83 13.56
N PHE A 13 17.62 2.06 13.38
CA PHE A 13 16.22 2.38 13.65
C PHE A 13 15.28 1.58 12.75
N PHE A 14 15.49 1.57 11.44
CA PHE A 14 14.59 0.85 10.54
C PHE A 14 14.71 -0.67 10.68
N THR A 15 15.92 -1.19 10.89
CA THR A 15 16.13 -2.63 11.12
C THR A 15 15.50 -3.12 12.41
N ASN A 16 15.62 -2.38 13.52
CA ASN A 16 15.20 -2.89 14.83
C ASN A 16 13.88 -2.32 15.35
N ILE A 17 13.40 -1.19 14.80
CA ILE A 17 12.24 -0.46 15.32
C ILE A 17 11.22 -0.18 14.21
N GLY A 18 11.64 0.49 13.14
CA GLY A 18 10.76 0.97 12.08
C GLY A 18 10.01 -0.15 11.35
N PHE A 19 10.61 -1.35 11.24
CA PHE A 19 9.97 -2.50 10.59
C PHE A 19 9.42 -3.56 11.55
N LEU A 20 9.47 -3.36 12.87
CA LEU A 20 8.89 -4.30 13.85
C LEU A 20 7.44 -4.73 13.51
N PRO A 21 6.51 -3.81 13.16
CA PRO A 21 5.15 -4.22 12.82
C PRO A 21 5.08 -5.11 11.57
N TYR A 22 6.00 -4.90 10.62
CA TYR A 22 6.07 -5.69 9.39
C TYR A 22 6.71 -7.06 9.63
N GLU A 23 7.74 -7.13 10.48
CA GLU A 23 8.32 -8.41 10.93
C GLU A 23 7.29 -9.25 11.68
N TRP A 24 6.51 -8.65 12.58
CA TRP A 24 5.40 -9.31 13.26
C TRP A 24 4.34 -9.83 12.28
N LEU A 25 3.91 -8.98 11.33
CA LEU A 25 2.92 -9.36 10.32
C LEU A 25 3.42 -10.53 9.45
N ARG A 26 4.73 -10.59 9.17
CA ARG A 26 5.34 -11.65 8.37
C ARG A 26 5.51 -12.96 9.14
N ASN A 27 5.95 -12.90 10.40
CA ASN A 27 6.39 -14.08 11.15
C ASN A 27 5.29 -14.67 12.04
N ASP A 28 4.45 -13.83 12.65
CA ASP A 28 3.53 -14.27 13.71
C ASP A 28 2.07 -14.40 13.25
N VAL A 29 1.72 -13.86 12.07
CA VAL A 29 0.38 -13.96 11.50
C VAL A 29 0.32 -15.16 10.55
N SER A 30 -0.28 -16.27 10.96
CA SER A 30 -0.37 -17.48 10.12
C SER A 30 -1.39 -17.39 8.98
N SER A 31 -2.37 -16.48 9.09
CA SER A 31 -3.43 -16.34 8.10
C SER A 31 -2.96 -15.52 6.90
N TRP A 32 -2.86 -16.18 5.74
CA TRP A 32 -2.54 -15.53 4.46
C TRP A 32 -3.48 -14.37 4.12
N TRP A 33 -4.78 -14.52 4.44
CA TRP A 33 -5.77 -13.47 4.22
C TRP A 33 -5.51 -12.24 5.09
N LEU A 34 -5.12 -12.45 6.35
CA LEU A 34 -4.85 -11.35 7.28
C LEU A 34 -3.56 -10.61 6.90
N GLN A 35 -2.49 -11.34 6.55
CA GLN A 35 -1.24 -10.73 6.06
C GLN A 35 -1.46 -9.81 4.84
N ASN A 36 -2.37 -10.19 3.95
CA ASN A 36 -2.63 -9.45 2.70
C ASN A 36 -3.77 -8.42 2.82
N THR A 37 -4.33 -8.19 4.02
CA THR A 37 -5.52 -7.33 4.18
C THR A 37 -5.33 -5.94 3.59
N PHE A 38 -4.15 -5.33 3.75
CA PHE A 38 -3.88 -4.02 3.17
C PHE A 38 -3.85 -4.03 1.63
N SER A 39 -3.26 -5.07 1.03
CA SER A 39 -3.29 -5.28 -0.42
C SER A 39 -4.71 -5.44 -0.95
N TRP A 40 -5.55 -6.20 -0.24
CA TRP A 40 -6.97 -6.37 -0.58
C TRP A 40 -7.73 -5.04 -0.52
N ILE A 41 -7.52 -4.23 0.51
CA ILE A 41 -8.13 -2.90 0.63
C ILE A 41 -7.76 -2.02 -0.56
N LEU A 42 -6.47 -1.93 -0.89
CA LEU A 42 -6.01 -1.14 -2.03
C LEU A 42 -6.59 -1.64 -3.36
N ALA A 43 -6.60 -2.96 -3.57
CA ALA A 43 -7.17 -3.57 -4.77
C ALA A 43 -8.66 -3.23 -4.93
N ILE A 44 -9.44 -3.25 -3.84
CA ILE A 44 -10.86 -2.87 -3.86
C ILE A 44 -11.02 -1.39 -4.19
N ILE A 45 -10.24 -0.50 -3.57
CA ILE A 45 -10.29 0.94 -3.85
C ILE A 45 -10.00 1.21 -5.33
N CYS A 46 -8.93 0.60 -5.87
CA CYS A 46 -8.58 0.72 -7.28
C CYS A 46 -9.69 0.20 -8.20
N MET A 47 -10.30 -0.94 -7.85
CA MET A 47 -11.40 -1.52 -8.62
C MET A 47 -12.63 -0.59 -8.64
N VAL A 48 -13.01 -0.02 -7.49
CA VAL A 48 -14.12 0.93 -7.39
C VAL A 48 -13.84 2.20 -8.20
N ALA A 49 -12.63 2.75 -8.08
CA ALA A 49 -12.22 3.92 -8.85
C ALA A 49 -12.24 3.65 -10.35
N PHE A 50 -11.77 2.47 -10.78
CA PHE A 50 -11.80 2.04 -12.17
C PHE A 50 -13.23 1.92 -12.71
N VAL A 51 -14.13 1.25 -11.98
CA VAL A 51 -15.54 1.13 -12.36
C VAL A 51 -16.22 2.50 -12.44
N TYR A 52 -15.96 3.39 -11.47
CA TYR A 52 -16.44 4.77 -11.50
C TYR A 52 -15.98 5.48 -12.78
N TRP A 53 -14.68 5.42 -13.09
CA TRP A 53 -14.10 6.09 -14.25
C TRP A 53 -14.66 5.57 -15.58
N MET A 54 -14.80 4.25 -15.72
CA MET A 54 -15.45 3.64 -16.88
C MET A 54 -16.91 4.09 -17.03
N GLY A 55 -17.62 4.27 -15.90
CA GLY A 55 -18.96 4.84 -15.88
C GLY A 55 -19.01 6.28 -16.37
N GLN A 56 -18.04 7.12 -15.97
CA GLN A 56 -17.95 8.51 -16.45
C GLN A 56 -17.68 8.56 -17.96
N LEU A 57 -16.72 7.77 -18.45
CA LEU A 57 -16.42 7.69 -19.89
C LEU A 57 -17.67 7.33 -20.71
N LYS A 58 -18.47 6.36 -20.23
CA LYS A 58 -19.72 5.99 -20.90
C LYS A 58 -20.76 7.13 -20.89
N LYS A 59 -20.81 7.96 -19.85
CA LYS A 59 -21.71 9.12 -19.81
C LYS A 59 -21.32 10.16 -20.86
N PHE A 60 -20.05 10.56 -20.90
CA PHE A 60 -19.54 11.49 -21.92
C PHE A 60 -19.79 10.98 -23.34
N LYS A 61 -19.59 9.68 -23.57
CA LYS A 61 -19.96 9.02 -24.83
C LYS A 61 -21.41 9.20 -25.24
N ASN A 62 -22.32 8.97 -24.31
CA ASN A 62 -23.76 9.05 -24.58
C ASN A 62 -24.25 10.49 -24.73
N GLU A 63 -23.59 11.44 -24.07
CA GLU A 63 -23.89 12.87 -24.16
C GLU A 63 -23.31 13.52 -25.42
N GLY A 64 -22.49 12.81 -26.20
CA GLY A 64 -21.86 13.32 -27.42
C GLY A 64 -20.81 14.40 -27.16
N THR A 65 -20.27 14.43 -25.95
CA THR A 65 -19.25 15.39 -25.47
C THR A 65 -17.83 14.82 -25.50
N GLU A 66 -17.63 13.70 -26.23
CA GLU A 66 -16.31 13.12 -26.56
C GLU A 66 -15.50 13.99 -27.51
#